data_AF-K9WXU8-F1
#
_entry.id   AF-K9WXU8-F1
#
_cell.length_a   1.000
_cell.length_b   1.000
_cell.length_c   1.000
_cell.angle_alpha   90.00
_cell.angle_beta   90.00
_cell.angle_gamma   90.00
#
_symmetry.space_group_name_H-M   'P 1'
#
loop_
_entity.id
_entity.type
_entity.pdbx_description
1 polymer ?
#
loop_
_entity_poly.entity_id
_entity_poly.type
_entity_poly.pdbx_seq_one_letter_code
_entity_poly.pdbx_strand_id
1 'polypeptide(L)'
;MKATIKDSQILKTVNPDVLQAHLQATGWHETGRIYNDAGAIWRLRKDDENEYEILLPLQHNLGDYAERISDILKTLEIVENRSQVEILSEFITNYPNFTVQGVVMQTATSEKTTQKAVKTTINLGSIPLDVCQMPDGSYKLYVESVIAAIDRPNDDLLRFLQGKSPQALPYKDRSLQQEQMVEVEDYGGYIKPIPVNLATAYWLYHAIKGNPKAQALVQASLIETIERRADKTIELKRAEEEYNQKFGEKLEYALADSNQEINDRRLPGDDLYISYGFT
;
A
#
# COMPACT_ATOMS: atom_id res chain seq x y z
N MET A 1 -18.82 -9.57 2.31
CA MET A 1 -17.69 -10.00 3.16
C MET A 1 -17.75 -9.16 4.42
N LYS A 2 -17.88 -9.75 5.63
CA LYS A 2 -17.91 -8.98 6.90
C LYS A 2 -16.47 -8.75 7.35
N ALA A 3 -16.04 -7.48 7.45
CA ALA A 3 -14.68 -7.12 7.82
C ALA A 3 -14.54 -7.14 9.35
N THR A 4 -13.52 -7.82 9.87
CA THR A 4 -13.22 -7.88 11.31
C THR A 4 -12.01 -7.01 11.62
N ILE A 5 -12.13 -6.17 12.65
CA ILE A 5 -11.08 -5.21 13.01
C ILE A 5 -10.14 -5.85 14.04
N LYS A 6 -8.85 -5.93 13.69
CA LYS A 6 -7.79 -6.51 14.55
C LYS A 6 -6.65 -5.53 14.88
N ASP A 7 -6.70 -4.30 14.37
CA ASP A 7 -5.64 -3.32 14.60
C ASP A 7 -5.74 -2.75 16.02
N SER A 8 -4.81 -3.18 16.89
CA SER A 8 -4.75 -2.72 18.28
C SER A 8 -4.53 -1.22 18.45
N GLN A 9 -3.90 -0.53 17.50
CA GLN A 9 -3.65 0.91 17.60
C GLN A 9 -4.93 1.70 17.38
N ILE A 10 -5.76 1.27 16.43
CA ILE A 10 -7.07 1.89 16.17
C ILE A 10 -8.03 1.61 17.32
N LEU A 11 -8.06 0.39 17.85
CA LEU A 11 -8.97 0.05 18.95
C LEU A 11 -8.66 0.82 20.24
N LYS A 12 -7.40 1.21 20.46
CA LYS A 12 -6.98 2.05 21.60
C LYS A 12 -7.45 3.50 21.51
N THR A 13 -7.89 3.99 20.34
CA THR A 13 -8.34 5.38 20.18
C THR A 13 -9.81 5.58 20.55
N VAL A 14 -10.55 4.48 20.73
CA VAL A 14 -11.96 4.51 21.16
C VAL A 14 -12.07 5.12 22.55
N ASN A 15 -12.94 6.13 22.70
CA ASN A 15 -13.23 6.76 23.99
C ASN A 15 -14.35 5.97 24.72
N PRO A 16 -14.12 5.46 25.95
CA PRO A 16 -15.11 4.69 26.68
C PRO A 16 -16.37 5.51 27.03
N ASP A 17 -16.27 6.82 27.20
CA ASP A 17 -17.43 7.68 27.50
C ASP A 17 -18.44 7.69 26.33
N VAL A 18 -17.92 7.70 25.10
CA VAL A 18 -18.75 7.67 23.88
C VAL A 18 -19.43 6.32 23.75
N LEU A 19 -18.70 5.24 24.04
CA LEU A 19 -19.25 3.89 23.99
C LEU A 19 -20.32 3.70 25.08
N GLN A 20 -20.10 4.27 26.28
CA GLN A 20 -21.10 4.28 27.35
C GLN A 20 -22.38 5.00 26.94
N ALA A 21 -22.26 6.19 26.33
CA ALA A 21 -23.41 6.96 25.84
C ALA A 21 -24.19 6.19 24.76
N HIS A 22 -23.49 5.50 23.86
CA HIS A 22 -24.12 4.65 22.84
C HIS A 22 -24.88 3.47 23.45
N LEU A 23 -24.25 2.75 24.39
CA LEU A 23 -24.88 1.63 25.09
C LEU A 23 -26.17 2.06 25.81
N GLN A 24 -26.14 3.20 26.51
CA GLN A 24 -27.33 3.77 27.15
C GLN A 24 -28.43 4.11 26.13
N ALA A 25 -28.07 4.74 25.01
CA ALA A 25 -29.02 5.12 23.97
C ALA A 25 -29.65 3.91 23.25
N THR A 26 -28.95 2.79 23.20
CA THR A 26 -29.37 1.54 22.53
C THR A 26 -30.05 0.54 23.48
N GLY A 27 -30.37 0.97 24.70
CA GLY A 27 -31.16 0.18 25.66
C GLY A 27 -30.34 -0.80 26.51
N TRP A 28 -29.01 -0.74 26.47
CA TRP A 28 -28.20 -1.48 27.43
C TRP A 28 -28.27 -0.82 28.81
N HIS A 29 -28.13 -1.65 29.85
CA HIS A 29 -28.12 -1.20 31.23
C HIS A 29 -26.83 -1.61 31.92
N GLU A 30 -26.21 -0.67 32.64
CA GLU A 30 -25.08 -0.94 33.52
C GLU A 30 -25.58 -1.78 34.72
N THR A 31 -25.05 -2.98 34.90
CA THR A 31 -25.44 -3.90 35.98
C THR A 31 -24.40 -4.00 37.09
N GLY A 32 -23.18 -3.50 36.84
CA GLY A 32 -22.13 -3.47 37.86
C GLY A 32 -20.80 -2.92 37.35
N ARG A 33 -19.87 -2.74 38.28
CA ARG A 33 -18.49 -2.30 38.03
C ARG A 33 -17.49 -3.31 38.57
N ILE A 34 -16.33 -3.37 37.93
CA ILE A 34 -15.28 -4.34 38.21
C ILE A 34 -13.90 -3.66 38.27
N TYR A 35 -12.95 -4.32 38.93
CA TYR A 35 -11.57 -3.89 39.05
C TYR A 35 -11.41 -2.44 39.55
N ASN A 36 -12.04 -2.09 40.68
CA ASN A 36 -12.02 -0.72 41.26
C ASN A 36 -12.43 0.36 40.24
N ASP A 37 -13.59 0.17 39.61
CA ASP A 37 -14.14 1.07 38.59
C ASP A 37 -13.29 1.21 37.31
N ALA A 38 -12.36 0.29 37.06
CA ALA A 38 -11.61 0.23 35.80
C ALA A 38 -12.42 -0.38 34.65
N GLY A 39 -13.53 -1.08 34.93
CA GLY A 39 -14.47 -1.56 33.92
C GLY A 39 -15.92 -1.59 34.42
N ALA A 40 -16.85 -1.56 33.48
CA ALA A 40 -18.30 -1.65 33.71
C ALA A 40 -18.90 -2.84 32.95
N ILE A 41 -19.87 -3.50 33.57
CA ILE A 41 -20.65 -4.59 32.97
C ILE A 41 -21.97 -4.02 32.49
N TRP A 42 -22.26 -4.25 31.21
CA TRP A 42 -23.47 -3.81 30.54
C TRP A 42 -24.24 -5.01 30.04
N ARG A 43 -25.56 -5.02 30.25
CA ARG A 43 -26.43 -6.09 29.77
C ARG A 43 -27.58 -5.57 28.93
N LEU A 44 -27.92 -6.34 27.91
CA LEU A 44 -29.08 -6.11 27.07
C LEU A 44 -29.86 -7.41 26.95
N ARG A 45 -31.15 -7.35 27.27
CA ARG A 45 -32.08 -8.45 27.08
C ARG A 45 -32.97 -8.15 25.88
N LYS A 46 -32.86 -8.97 24.83
CA LYS A 46 -33.60 -8.76 23.56
C LYS A 46 -34.91 -9.56 23.53
N ASP A 47 -34.92 -10.74 24.17
CA ASP A 47 -36.08 -11.60 24.39
C ASP A 47 -35.86 -12.48 25.65
N ASP A 48 -36.74 -13.46 25.90
CA ASP A 48 -36.65 -14.30 27.11
C ASP A 48 -35.45 -15.24 27.15
N GLU A 49 -34.81 -15.52 26.00
CA GLU A 49 -33.70 -16.48 25.87
C GLU A 49 -32.34 -15.84 25.51
N ASN A 50 -32.34 -14.63 24.93
CA ASN A 50 -31.16 -13.91 24.47
C ASN A 50 -30.82 -12.73 25.38
N GLU A 51 -29.86 -12.95 26.27
CA GLU A 51 -29.18 -11.92 27.06
C GLU A 51 -27.74 -11.76 26.55
N TYR A 52 -27.35 -10.52 26.28
CA TYR A 52 -26.00 -10.18 25.86
C TYR A 52 -25.30 -9.40 26.97
N GLU A 53 -23.98 -9.62 27.10
CA GLU A 53 -23.14 -8.94 28.07
C GLU A 53 -21.96 -8.27 27.37
N ILE A 54 -21.66 -7.04 27.80
CA ILE A 54 -20.52 -6.25 27.37
C ILE A 54 -19.70 -5.86 28.60
N LEU A 55 -18.39 -6.09 28.53
CA LEU A 55 -17.42 -5.62 29.51
C LEU A 55 -16.70 -4.40 28.93
N LEU A 56 -17.16 -3.22 29.34
CA LEU A 56 -16.61 -1.93 28.89
C LEU A 56 -15.40 -1.55 29.75
N PRO A 57 -14.18 -1.48 29.20
CA PRO A 57 -13.05 -0.91 29.92
C PRO A 57 -13.22 0.60 30.04
N LEU A 58 -13.13 1.16 31.25
CA LEU A 58 -13.26 2.60 31.50
C LEU A 58 -11.91 3.33 31.53
N GLN A 59 -10.79 2.58 31.55
CA GLN A 59 -9.44 3.15 31.61
C GLN A 59 -8.57 2.66 30.45
N HIS A 60 -7.99 3.59 29.68
CA HIS A 60 -7.14 3.28 28.51
C HIS A 60 -5.79 2.63 28.86
N ASN A 61 -5.35 2.71 30.11
CA ASN A 61 -4.05 2.17 30.54
C ASN A 61 -4.09 0.64 30.79
N LEU A 62 -5.25 -0.01 30.64
CA LEU A 62 -5.38 -1.46 30.76
C LEU A 62 -4.63 -2.17 29.62
N GLY A 63 -3.84 -3.19 29.96
CA GLY A 63 -3.01 -3.92 28.99
C GLY A 63 -3.83 -4.62 27.90
N ASP A 64 -5.04 -5.07 28.23
CA ASP A 64 -5.98 -5.75 27.35
C ASP A 64 -7.06 -4.82 26.77
N TYR A 65 -6.92 -3.49 26.89
CA TYR A 65 -7.92 -2.52 26.44
C TYR A 65 -8.39 -2.76 25.00
N ALA A 66 -7.45 -2.92 24.07
CA ALA A 66 -7.75 -3.14 22.65
C ALA A 66 -8.55 -4.44 22.41
N GLU A 67 -8.22 -5.50 23.15
CA GLU A 67 -8.91 -6.79 23.04
C GLU A 67 -10.35 -6.67 23.55
N ARG A 68 -10.56 -5.94 24.65
CA ARG A 68 -11.90 -5.65 25.17
C ARG A 68 -12.72 -4.83 24.20
N ILE A 69 -12.17 -3.77 23.60
CA ILE A 69 -12.88 -3.01 22.56
C ILE A 69 -13.22 -3.91 21.36
N SER A 70 -12.32 -4.81 20.94
CA SER A 70 -12.60 -5.76 19.85
C SER A 70 -13.78 -6.69 20.20
N ASP A 71 -13.82 -7.22 21.41
CA ASP A 71 -14.90 -8.10 21.87
C ASP A 71 -16.24 -7.36 21.97
N ILE A 72 -16.23 -6.10 22.42
CA ILE A 72 -17.42 -5.23 22.41
C ILE A 72 -17.97 -5.08 21.00
N LEU A 73 -17.11 -4.75 20.01
CA LEU A 73 -17.53 -4.58 18.63
C LEU A 73 -18.14 -5.86 18.04
N LYS A 74 -17.62 -7.05 18.40
CA LYS A 74 -18.22 -8.33 17.99
C LYS A 74 -19.62 -8.51 18.55
N THR A 75 -19.81 -8.21 19.83
CA THR A 75 -21.13 -8.31 20.48
C THR A 75 -22.11 -7.32 19.85
N LEU A 76 -21.70 -6.06 19.65
CA LEU A 76 -22.55 -5.05 19.01
C LEU A 76 -22.87 -5.40 17.55
N GLU A 77 -21.93 -5.97 16.79
CA GLU A 77 -22.18 -6.45 15.43
C GLU A 77 -23.32 -7.48 15.38
N ILE A 78 -23.38 -8.39 16.36
CA ILE A 78 -24.44 -9.42 16.45
C ILE A 78 -25.76 -8.77 16.88
N VAL A 79 -25.73 -7.94 17.91
CA VAL A 79 -26.92 -7.35 18.54
C VAL A 79 -27.61 -6.34 17.62
N GLU A 80 -26.83 -5.46 17.02
CA GLU A 80 -27.28 -4.37 16.15
C GLU A 80 -27.43 -4.81 14.69
N ASN A 81 -26.90 -5.99 14.32
CA ASN A 81 -26.84 -6.47 12.94
C ASN A 81 -26.17 -5.47 11.97
N ARG A 82 -25.19 -4.72 12.49
CA ARG A 82 -24.37 -3.74 11.77
C ARG A 82 -22.92 -4.22 11.69
N SER A 83 -22.15 -3.70 10.73
CA SER A 83 -20.75 -4.10 10.62
C SER A 83 -19.88 -3.48 11.72
N GLN A 84 -18.79 -4.15 12.13
CA GLN A 84 -17.85 -3.59 13.12
C GLN A 84 -17.24 -2.25 12.67
N VAL A 85 -17.07 -2.05 11.36
CA VAL A 85 -16.53 -0.82 10.78
C VAL A 85 -17.51 0.34 10.98
N GLU A 86 -18.78 0.11 10.66
CA GLU A 86 -19.84 1.08 10.85
C GLU A 86 -19.96 1.50 12.32
N ILE A 87 -19.99 0.51 13.22
CA ILE A 87 -20.06 0.74 14.67
C ILE A 87 -18.82 1.49 15.17
N LEU A 88 -17.61 1.03 14.82
CA LEU A 88 -16.37 1.66 15.27
C LEU A 88 -16.28 3.13 14.83
N SER A 89 -16.81 3.43 13.65
CA SER A 89 -16.73 4.76 13.09
C SER A 89 -17.49 5.84 13.87
N GLU A 90 -18.50 5.43 14.65
CA GLU A 90 -19.22 6.29 15.58
C GLU A 90 -18.41 6.56 16.86
N PHE A 91 -17.42 5.71 17.16
CA PHE A 91 -16.65 5.75 18.41
C PHE A 91 -15.25 6.37 18.26
N ILE A 92 -14.75 6.51 17.03
CA ILE A 92 -13.50 7.24 16.75
C ILE A 92 -13.79 8.74 16.86
N THR A 93 -13.64 9.29 18.05
CA THR A 93 -13.95 10.70 18.34
C THR A 93 -12.72 11.59 18.52
N ASN A 94 -11.52 11.02 18.66
CA ASN A 94 -10.29 11.81 18.83
C ASN A 94 -9.11 11.18 18.10
N TYR A 95 -8.83 11.69 16.90
CA TYR A 95 -7.45 11.80 16.41
C TYR A 95 -7.18 13.30 16.33
N PRO A 96 -6.12 13.84 16.96
CA PRO A 96 -5.81 15.25 16.79
C PRO A 96 -5.52 15.51 15.30
N ASN A 97 -6.24 16.48 14.73
CA ASN A 97 -6.09 17.01 13.35
C ASN A 97 -6.85 16.30 12.21
N PHE A 98 -7.97 15.63 12.47
CA PHE A 98 -8.87 15.26 11.36
C PHE A 98 -10.35 15.46 11.71
N THR A 99 -11.12 15.97 10.75
CA THR A 99 -12.59 16.00 10.79
C THR A 99 -13.06 14.83 9.94
N VAL A 100 -13.70 13.83 10.54
CA VAL A 100 -14.34 12.74 9.79
C VAL A 100 -15.52 13.34 9.03
N GLN A 101 -15.33 13.71 7.76
CA GLN A 101 -16.42 14.19 6.89
C GLN A 101 -17.30 13.04 6.34
N GLY A 102 -16.93 11.79 6.62
CA GLY A 102 -17.69 10.63 6.21
C GLY A 102 -16.88 9.37 6.41
N VAL A 103 -17.55 8.31 6.81
CA VAL A 103 -17.00 6.96 6.93
C VAL A 103 -17.44 6.23 5.68
N VAL A 104 -16.48 5.84 4.83
CA VAL A 104 -16.79 5.01 3.66
C VAL A 104 -17.07 3.59 4.14
N MET A 105 -18.30 3.33 4.58
CA MET A 105 -18.73 2.03 5.14
C MET A 105 -18.85 0.92 4.08
N GLN A 106 -18.94 1.32 2.82
CA GLN A 106 -18.82 0.49 1.65
C GLN A 106 -18.51 1.46 0.51
N THR A 107 -17.40 1.26 -0.20
CA THR A 107 -17.57 1.41 -1.64
C THR A 107 -18.62 0.37 -1.97
N ALA A 108 -19.81 0.81 -2.38
CA ALA A 108 -20.57 -0.05 -3.25
C ALA A 108 -19.55 -0.54 -4.28
N THR A 109 -19.38 -1.85 -4.41
CA THR A 109 -19.07 -2.41 -5.71
C THR A 109 -20.14 -1.80 -6.58
N SER A 110 -19.83 -0.65 -7.18
CA SER A 110 -20.67 -0.05 -8.18
C SER A 110 -20.96 -1.22 -9.07
N GLU A 111 -22.25 -1.47 -9.33
CA GLU A 111 -22.63 -2.22 -10.50
C GLU A 111 -21.65 -1.83 -11.59
N LYS A 112 -20.98 -2.86 -12.10
CA LYS A 112 -19.78 -2.87 -12.90
C LYS A 112 -19.91 -1.92 -14.10
N THR A 113 -19.88 -0.62 -13.87
CA THR A 113 -19.51 0.36 -14.86
C THR A 113 -18.01 0.29 -14.86
N THR A 114 -17.52 -0.61 -15.70
CA THR A 114 -16.13 -0.75 -16.11
C THR A 114 -15.65 0.62 -16.60
N GLN A 115 -15.31 1.54 -15.70
CA GLN A 115 -14.41 2.63 -16.03
C GLN A 115 -13.07 1.93 -16.21
N LYS A 116 -12.70 1.75 -17.47
CA LYS A 116 -11.54 0.95 -17.84
C LYS A 116 -10.30 1.73 -17.43
N ALA A 117 -9.21 1.03 -17.16
CA ALA A 117 -7.96 1.72 -16.91
C ALA A 117 -7.49 2.37 -18.22
N VAL A 118 -7.11 3.65 -18.14
CA VAL A 118 -6.50 4.36 -19.27
C VAL A 118 -5.02 4.00 -19.27
N LYS A 119 -4.59 3.28 -20.31
CA LYS A 119 -3.18 2.97 -20.54
C LYS A 119 -2.53 4.10 -21.32
N THR A 120 -1.37 4.52 -20.85
CA THR A 120 -0.49 5.47 -21.54
C THR A 120 0.96 5.02 -21.40
N THR A 121 1.81 5.42 -22.33
CA THR A 121 3.25 5.17 -22.25
C THR A 121 3.92 6.48 -21.87
N ILE A 122 4.66 6.47 -20.77
CA ILE A 122 5.55 7.57 -20.40
C ILE A 122 6.98 7.21 -20.79
N ASN A 123 7.80 8.23 -21.04
CA ASN A 123 9.22 8.04 -21.25
C ASN A 123 9.97 8.43 -19.98
N LEU A 124 10.91 7.58 -19.58
CA LEU A 124 11.93 7.86 -18.58
C LEU A 124 13.27 7.95 -19.31
N GLY A 125 13.53 9.13 -19.88
CA GLY A 125 14.61 9.33 -20.85
C GLY A 125 14.31 8.57 -22.13
N SER A 126 15.14 7.56 -22.43
CA SER A 126 14.98 6.63 -23.56
C SER A 126 14.18 5.37 -23.21
N ILE A 127 13.80 5.18 -21.94
CA ILE A 127 13.12 3.97 -21.47
C ILE A 127 11.60 4.20 -21.51
N PRO A 128 10.85 3.49 -22.39
CA PRO A 128 9.41 3.56 -22.37
C PRO A 128 8.86 2.75 -21.19
N LEU A 129 7.87 3.32 -20.49
CA LEU A 129 7.19 2.68 -19.37
C LEU A 129 5.68 2.78 -19.56
N ASP A 130 5.03 1.63 -19.52
CA ASP A 130 3.58 1.55 -19.67
C ASP A 130 2.91 1.75 -18.31
N VAL A 131 2.11 2.81 -18.22
CA VAL A 131 1.39 3.24 -17.02
C VAL A 131 -0.10 3.11 -17.26
N CYS A 132 -0.81 2.64 -16.24
CA CYS A 132 -2.26 2.57 -16.22
C CYS A 132 -2.77 3.44 -15.09
N GLN A 133 -3.59 4.43 -15.45
CA GLN A 133 -4.35 5.17 -14.48
C GLN A 133 -5.58 4.37 -14.10
N MET A 134 -5.70 4.07 -12.82
CA MET A 134 -6.83 3.36 -12.25
C MET A 134 -7.97 4.36 -11.97
N PRO A 135 -9.24 3.91 -11.89
CA PRO A 135 -10.38 4.79 -11.62
C PRO A 135 -10.31 5.54 -10.28
N ASP A 136 -9.53 5.04 -9.33
CA ASP A 136 -9.27 5.69 -8.04
C ASP A 136 -8.22 6.81 -8.11
N GLY A 137 -7.70 7.10 -9.31
CA GLY A 137 -6.63 8.07 -9.55
C GLY A 137 -5.24 7.54 -9.24
N SER A 138 -5.09 6.31 -8.76
CA SER A 138 -3.79 5.68 -8.55
C SER A 138 -3.17 5.27 -9.89
N TYR A 139 -1.83 5.17 -9.91
CA TYR A 139 -1.09 4.69 -11.06
C TYR A 139 -0.55 3.30 -10.77
N LYS A 140 -0.65 2.43 -11.77
CA LYS A 140 0.01 1.13 -11.79
C LYS A 140 0.83 0.98 -13.06
N LEU A 141 1.81 0.09 -13.04
CA LEU A 141 2.74 -0.13 -14.13
C LEU A 141 2.54 -1.50 -14.76
N TYR A 142 2.81 -1.61 -16.04
CA TYR A 142 2.77 -2.89 -16.74
C TYR A 142 4.01 -3.73 -16.43
N VAL A 143 3.81 -4.99 -16.04
CA VAL A 143 4.90 -5.91 -15.61
C VAL A 143 6.04 -5.95 -16.63
N GLU A 144 5.73 -6.14 -17.91
CA GLU A 144 6.75 -6.32 -18.94
C GLU A 144 7.60 -5.06 -19.12
N SER A 145 6.98 -3.87 -19.06
CA SER A 145 7.71 -2.61 -19.15
C SER A 145 8.64 -2.38 -17.96
N VAL A 146 8.22 -2.77 -16.74
CA VAL A 146 9.04 -2.64 -15.53
C VAL A 146 10.27 -3.57 -15.57
N ILE A 147 10.09 -4.78 -16.08
CA ILE A 147 11.16 -5.77 -16.22
C ILE A 147 12.12 -5.36 -17.35
N ALA A 148 11.56 -4.94 -18.50
CA ALA A 148 12.32 -4.52 -19.66
C ALA A 148 13.16 -3.27 -19.40
N ALA A 149 12.70 -2.36 -18.52
CA ALA A 149 13.45 -1.15 -18.14
C ALA A 149 14.86 -1.43 -17.61
N ILE A 150 15.14 -2.64 -17.11
CA ILE A 150 16.44 -3.02 -16.54
C ILE A 150 17.04 -4.29 -17.18
N ASP A 151 16.58 -4.65 -18.39
CA ASP A 151 17.00 -5.82 -19.18
C ASP A 151 16.94 -7.15 -18.42
N ARG A 152 15.84 -7.41 -17.70
CA ARG A 152 15.64 -8.68 -16.99
C ARG A 152 14.68 -9.61 -17.74
N PRO A 153 14.74 -10.93 -17.51
CA PRO A 153 13.77 -11.85 -18.10
C PRO A 153 12.41 -11.75 -17.39
N ASN A 154 11.32 -12.07 -18.10
CA ASN A 154 9.94 -11.91 -17.62
C ASN A 154 9.61 -12.66 -16.32
N ASP A 155 10.34 -13.73 -16.00
CA ASP A 155 10.15 -14.51 -14.78
C ASP A 155 10.91 -13.94 -13.57
N ASP A 156 11.79 -12.96 -13.77
CA ASP A 156 12.67 -12.42 -12.74
C ASP A 156 11.90 -11.69 -11.62
N LEU A 157 10.83 -10.96 -11.97
CA LEU A 157 9.97 -10.31 -10.98
C LEU A 157 9.25 -11.34 -10.09
N LEU A 158 8.84 -12.48 -10.65
CA LEU A 158 8.24 -13.57 -9.88
C LEU A 158 9.28 -14.18 -8.92
N ARG A 159 10.53 -14.38 -9.39
CA ARG A 159 11.63 -14.87 -8.55
C ARG A 159 11.95 -13.88 -7.43
N PHE A 160 11.92 -12.57 -7.70
CA PHE A 160 12.08 -11.53 -6.69
C PHE A 160 11.01 -11.65 -5.59
N LEU A 161 9.74 -11.76 -5.97
CA LEU A 161 8.63 -11.89 -5.01
C LEU A 161 8.69 -13.19 -4.19
N GLN A 162 9.11 -14.29 -4.79
CA GLN A 162 9.26 -15.58 -4.10
C GLN A 162 10.54 -15.64 -3.24
N GLY A 163 11.54 -14.82 -3.55
CA GLY A 163 12.84 -14.81 -2.89
C GLY A 163 12.80 -14.32 -1.44
N LYS A 164 13.85 -14.58 -0.67
CA LYS A 164 13.98 -14.13 0.74
C LYS A 164 14.51 -12.70 0.90
N SER A 165 14.45 -11.88 -0.15
CA SER A 165 14.93 -10.50 -0.12
C SER A 165 14.11 -9.66 0.87
N PRO A 166 14.74 -8.88 1.77
CA PRO A 166 14.05 -7.93 2.64
C PRO A 166 13.18 -6.94 1.87
N GLN A 167 13.63 -6.49 0.69
CA GLN A 167 12.90 -5.57 -0.19
C GLN A 167 11.62 -6.18 -0.75
N ALA A 168 11.57 -7.51 -0.91
CA ALA A 168 10.39 -8.22 -1.38
C ALA A 168 9.37 -8.51 -0.26
N LEU A 169 9.80 -8.54 1.01
CA LEU A 169 8.95 -8.93 2.14
C LEU A 169 7.61 -8.17 2.22
N PRO A 170 7.55 -6.83 2.05
CA PRO A 170 6.30 -6.08 2.11
C PRO A 170 5.27 -6.48 1.04
N TYR A 171 5.70 -7.20 0.00
CA TYR A 171 4.91 -7.54 -1.18
C TYR A 171 4.65 -9.04 -1.33
N LYS A 172 5.18 -9.89 -0.44
CA LYS A 172 5.02 -11.35 -0.53
C LYS A 172 3.58 -11.82 -0.40
N ASP A 173 2.86 -11.22 0.55
CA ASP A 173 1.45 -11.54 0.79
C ASP A 173 0.54 -10.87 -0.25
N ARG A 174 1.06 -9.90 -1.00
CA ARG A 174 0.41 -9.22 -2.14
C ARG A 174 0.91 -9.80 -3.45
N SER A 175 0.86 -11.12 -3.59
CA SER A 175 1.39 -11.78 -4.78
C SER A 175 0.75 -11.18 -6.03
N LEU A 176 1.52 -11.09 -7.12
CA LEU A 176 1.01 -10.70 -8.43
C LEU A 176 -0.27 -11.48 -8.80
N GLN A 177 -0.43 -12.71 -8.30
CA GLN A 177 -1.60 -13.56 -8.56
C GLN A 177 -2.89 -13.06 -7.89
N GLN A 178 -2.79 -12.25 -6.82
CA GLN A 178 -3.95 -11.67 -6.14
C GLN A 178 -4.41 -10.35 -6.77
N GLU A 179 -3.55 -9.66 -7.52
CA GLU A 179 -3.95 -8.48 -8.31
C GLU A 179 -4.91 -8.93 -9.42
N GLN A 180 -6.14 -8.40 -9.39
CA GLN A 180 -7.12 -8.67 -10.43
C GLN A 180 -6.60 -8.14 -11.78
N MET A 181 -6.80 -8.96 -12.81
CA MET A 181 -6.59 -8.57 -14.19
C MET A 181 -7.45 -7.34 -14.51
N VAL A 182 -6.83 -6.28 -15.03
CA VAL A 182 -7.51 -5.01 -15.33
C VAL A 182 -7.78 -4.93 -16.82
N GLU A 183 -9.04 -4.71 -17.19
CA GLU A 183 -9.42 -4.40 -18.57
C GLU A 183 -8.98 -2.98 -18.91
N VAL A 184 -8.21 -2.86 -19.98
CA VAL A 184 -7.64 -1.59 -20.44
C VAL A 184 -8.47 -1.05 -21.60
N GLU A 185 -8.77 0.25 -21.53
CA GLU A 185 -9.45 1.00 -22.58
C GLU A 185 -8.61 0.95 -23.87
N ASP A 186 -9.25 0.72 -25.03
CA ASP A 186 -8.62 0.66 -26.36
C ASP A 186 -7.56 -0.43 -26.63
N TYR A 187 -7.14 -1.18 -25.61
CA TYR A 187 -6.20 -2.30 -25.75
C TYR A 187 -6.90 -3.64 -26.07
N GLY A 188 -8.19 -3.75 -25.77
CA GLY A 188 -9.00 -4.96 -26.03
C GLY A 188 -8.57 -6.20 -25.21
N GLY A 189 -7.74 -6.01 -24.18
CA GLY A 189 -7.15 -7.08 -23.39
C GLY A 189 -7.06 -6.75 -21.90
N TYR A 190 -6.68 -7.77 -21.13
CA TYR A 190 -6.44 -7.64 -19.71
C TYR A 190 -4.94 -7.54 -19.45
N ILE A 191 -4.56 -6.61 -18.58
CA ILE A 191 -3.18 -6.52 -18.09
C ILE A 191 -3.12 -7.00 -16.65
N LYS A 192 -1.92 -7.41 -16.27
CA LYS A 192 -1.53 -7.64 -14.89
C LYS A 192 -0.74 -6.43 -14.41
N PRO A 193 -1.39 -5.42 -13.81
CA PRO A 193 -0.68 -4.22 -13.39
C PRO A 193 0.06 -4.48 -12.08
N ILE A 194 1.10 -3.70 -11.81
CA ILE A 194 1.81 -3.72 -10.53
C ILE A 194 1.83 -2.33 -9.91
N PRO A 195 1.73 -2.23 -8.57
CA PRO A 195 1.88 -0.96 -7.88
C PRO A 195 3.26 -0.33 -8.14
N VAL A 196 3.30 1.00 -8.25
CA VAL A 196 4.56 1.76 -8.43
C VAL A 196 5.57 1.45 -7.32
N ASN A 197 5.12 1.32 -6.07
CA ASN A 197 6.00 0.99 -4.95
C ASN A 197 6.64 -0.41 -5.08
N LEU A 198 5.93 -1.40 -5.65
CA LEU A 198 6.51 -2.71 -5.96
C LEU A 198 7.58 -2.60 -7.06
N ALA A 199 7.29 -1.86 -8.14
CA ALA A 199 8.26 -1.64 -9.22
C ALA A 199 9.54 -0.97 -8.71
N THR A 200 9.40 0.07 -7.87
CA THR A 200 10.57 0.76 -7.29
C THR A 200 11.38 -0.15 -6.35
N ALA A 201 10.72 -0.99 -5.54
CA ALA A 201 11.41 -1.96 -4.70
C ALA A 201 12.17 -3.02 -5.52
N TYR A 202 11.57 -3.44 -6.63
CA TYR A 202 12.20 -4.36 -7.59
C TYR A 202 13.45 -3.74 -8.25
N TRP A 203 13.36 -2.52 -8.77
CA TRP A 203 14.52 -1.83 -9.34
C TRP A 203 15.61 -1.59 -8.31
N LEU A 204 15.26 -1.17 -7.09
CA LEU A 204 16.23 -0.99 -6.00
C LEU A 204 16.94 -2.30 -5.64
N TYR A 205 16.21 -3.41 -5.61
CA TYR A 205 16.80 -4.73 -5.39
C TYR A 205 17.86 -5.06 -6.45
N HIS A 206 17.58 -4.82 -7.73
CA HIS A 206 18.54 -5.04 -8.81
C HIS A 206 19.70 -4.05 -8.79
N ALA A 207 19.45 -2.81 -8.38
CA ALA A 207 20.50 -1.82 -8.20
C ALA A 207 21.52 -2.26 -7.13
N ILE A 208 21.03 -2.78 -5.99
CA ILE A 208 21.87 -3.35 -4.91
C ILE A 208 22.63 -4.60 -5.39
N LYS A 209 22.06 -5.36 -6.32
CA LYS A 209 22.71 -6.53 -6.96
C LYS A 209 23.72 -6.18 -8.05
N GLY A 210 23.95 -4.89 -8.31
CA GLY A 210 24.94 -4.42 -9.27
C GLY A 210 24.43 -4.37 -10.72
N ASN A 211 23.12 -4.31 -10.95
CA ASN A 211 22.61 -4.04 -12.30
C ASN A 211 22.78 -2.54 -12.61
N PRO A 212 23.60 -2.17 -13.62
CA PRO A 212 23.92 -0.77 -13.91
C PRO A 212 22.70 0.02 -14.40
N LYS A 213 21.81 -0.59 -15.19
CA LYS A 213 20.56 0.04 -15.64
C LYS A 213 19.63 0.34 -14.48
N ALA A 214 19.49 -0.60 -13.55
CA ALA A 214 18.68 -0.39 -12.35
C ALA A 214 19.26 0.70 -11.45
N GLN A 215 20.58 0.77 -11.30
CA GLN A 215 21.26 1.84 -10.56
C GLN A 215 21.00 3.20 -11.20
N ALA A 216 21.27 3.33 -12.51
CA ALA A 216 21.07 4.56 -13.26
C ALA A 216 19.60 5.02 -13.22
N LEU A 217 18.65 4.10 -13.40
CA LEU A 217 17.22 4.37 -13.36
C LEU A 217 16.78 4.91 -11.99
N VAL A 218 17.19 4.25 -10.90
CA VAL A 218 16.85 4.67 -9.52
C VAL A 218 17.48 6.03 -9.20
N GLN A 219 18.74 6.23 -9.56
CA GLN A 219 19.46 7.48 -9.33
C GLN A 219 18.83 8.65 -10.10
N ALA A 220 18.58 8.49 -11.40
CA ALA A 220 17.95 9.53 -12.23
C ALA A 220 16.56 9.90 -11.71
N SER A 221 15.76 8.91 -11.30
CA SER A 221 14.42 9.12 -10.71
C SER A 221 14.47 9.90 -9.41
N LEU A 222 15.45 9.60 -8.54
CA LEU A 222 15.63 10.32 -7.28
C LEU A 222 16.03 11.77 -7.51
N ILE A 223 16.99 12.01 -8.42
CA ILE A 223 17.47 13.35 -8.75
C ILE A 223 16.32 14.18 -9.34
N GLU A 224 15.59 13.65 -10.33
CA GLU A 224 14.44 14.35 -10.92
C GLU A 224 13.38 14.70 -9.87
N THR A 225 13.07 13.76 -8.97
CA THR A 225 12.08 14.01 -7.90
C THR A 225 12.48 15.18 -7.00
N ILE A 226 13.77 15.29 -6.67
CA ILE A 226 14.30 16.40 -5.86
C ILE A 226 14.24 17.71 -6.65
N GLU A 227 14.69 17.70 -7.91
CA GLU A 227 14.69 18.89 -8.77
C GLU A 227 13.28 19.43 -9.01
N ARG A 228 12.31 18.57 -9.33
CA ARG A 228 10.90 18.99 -9.50
C ARG A 228 10.35 19.67 -8.25
N ARG A 229 10.69 19.16 -7.07
CA ARG A 229 10.29 19.78 -5.78
C ARG A 229 10.99 21.10 -5.54
N ALA A 230 12.28 21.20 -5.90
CA ALA A 230 13.04 22.44 -5.82
C ALA A 230 12.49 23.50 -6.78
N ASP A 231 12.27 23.15 -8.04
CA ASP A 231 11.73 24.03 -9.07
C ASP A 231 10.35 24.56 -8.70
N LYS A 232 9.48 23.70 -8.17
CA LYS A 232 8.18 24.11 -7.64
C LYS A 232 8.31 25.16 -6.53
N THR A 233 9.32 25.05 -5.68
CA THR A 233 9.57 25.99 -4.57
C THR A 233 10.18 27.30 -5.06
N ILE A 234 10.99 27.25 -6.12
CA ILE A 234 11.67 28.40 -6.74
C ILE A 234 10.78 29.05 -7.83
N GLU A 235 9.56 28.55 -8.02
CA GLU A 235 8.61 28.97 -9.07
C GLU A 235 9.18 28.85 -10.50
N LEU A 236 10.18 27.98 -10.69
CA LEU A 236 10.76 27.72 -11.99
C LEU A 236 9.85 26.76 -12.78
N LYS A 237 9.39 27.20 -13.95
CA LYS A 237 8.56 26.37 -14.84
C LYS A 237 9.44 25.76 -15.93
N ARG A 238 9.64 24.44 -15.85
CA ARG A 238 10.23 23.61 -16.91
C ARG A 238 9.12 22.80 -17.58
N ALA A 239 9.29 22.51 -18.87
CA ALA A 239 8.40 21.62 -19.60
C ALA A 239 8.68 20.14 -19.26
N GLU A 240 7.70 19.26 -19.44
CA GLU A 240 7.89 17.81 -19.21
C GLU A 240 8.96 17.22 -20.14
N GLU A 241 9.06 17.73 -21.37
CA GLU A 241 10.08 17.34 -22.34
C GLU A 241 11.50 17.68 -21.84
N GLU A 242 11.66 18.81 -21.15
CA GLU A 242 12.95 19.22 -20.57
C GLU A 242 13.34 18.30 -19.41
N TYR A 243 12.37 17.92 -18.55
CA TYR A 243 12.62 16.93 -17.50
C TYR A 243 13.01 15.58 -18.08
N ASN A 244 12.28 15.10 -19.10
CA ASN A 244 12.60 13.83 -19.75
C ASN A 244 14.00 13.84 -20.39
N GLN A 245 14.38 14.95 -21.04
CA GLN A 245 15.72 15.11 -21.60
C GLN A 245 16.79 15.03 -20.49
N LYS A 246 16.66 15.82 -19.42
CA LYS A 246 17.60 15.83 -18.30
C LYS A 246 17.66 14.48 -17.58
N PHE A 247 16.54 13.80 -17.47
CA PHE A 247 16.49 12.44 -16.95
C PHE A 247 17.33 11.50 -17.80
N GLY A 248 17.15 11.54 -19.13
CA GLY A 248 17.93 10.74 -20.07
C GLY A 248 19.42 11.01 -19.97
N GLU A 249 19.82 12.28 -19.92
CA GLU A 249 21.23 12.67 -19.75
C GLU A 249 21.85 12.11 -18.46
N LYS A 250 21.12 12.17 -17.34
CA LYS A 250 21.57 11.61 -16.04
C LYS A 250 21.64 10.10 -16.06
N LEU A 251 20.69 9.46 -16.73
CA LEU A 251 20.65 8.00 -16.88
C LEU A 251 21.88 7.53 -17.67
N GLU A 252 22.17 8.14 -18.82
CA GLU A 252 23.34 7.82 -19.64
C GLU A 252 24.65 8.11 -18.88
N TYR A 253 24.72 9.22 -18.15
CA TYR A 253 25.88 9.54 -17.31
C TYR A 253 26.14 8.46 -16.25
N ALA A 254 25.09 8.05 -15.50
CA ALA A 254 25.22 7.01 -14.47
C ALA A 254 25.58 5.64 -15.07
N LEU A 255 25.09 5.32 -16.28
CA LEU A 255 25.49 4.13 -17.01
C LEU A 255 26.96 4.17 -17.42
N ALA A 256 27.44 5.31 -17.93
CA ALA A 256 28.83 5.48 -18.32
C ALA A 256 29.78 5.35 -17.12
N ASP A 257 29.45 5.96 -15.99
CA ASP A 257 30.21 5.89 -14.74
C ASP A 257 30.30 4.45 -14.21
N SER A 258 29.17 3.74 -14.18
CA SER A 258 29.13 2.32 -13.77
C SER A 258 29.97 1.43 -14.67
N ASN A 259 29.91 1.64 -15.99
CA ASN A 259 30.74 0.89 -16.95
C ASN A 259 32.24 1.20 -16.77
N GLN A 260 32.59 2.44 -16.47
CA GLN A 260 33.97 2.84 -16.21
C GLN A 260 34.48 2.19 -14.91
N GLU A 261 33.71 2.23 -13.83
CA GLU A 261 34.05 1.55 -12.56
C GLU A 261 34.25 0.04 -12.75
N ILE A 262 33.40 -0.60 -13.57
CA ILE A 262 33.56 -2.01 -13.94
C ILE A 262 34.89 -2.24 -14.67
N ASN A 263 35.24 -1.38 -15.63
CA ASN A 263 36.48 -1.50 -16.38
C ASN A 263 37.72 -1.25 -15.52
N ASP A 264 37.68 -0.26 -14.63
CA ASP A 264 38.79 0.07 -13.72
C ASP A 264 39.04 -1.02 -12.67
N ARG A 265 38.01 -1.80 -12.33
CA ARG A 265 38.11 -2.96 -11.43
C ARG A 265 38.59 -4.24 -12.11
N ARG A 266 38.59 -4.31 -13.45
CA ARG A 266 39.14 -5.47 -14.16
C ARG A 266 40.66 -5.45 -14.06
N LEU A 267 41.24 -6.52 -13.52
CA LEU A 267 42.70 -6.64 -13.47
C LEU A 267 43.25 -6.92 -14.88
N PRO A 268 44.47 -6.46 -15.20
CA PRO A 268 45.13 -6.85 -16.45
C PRO A 268 45.29 -8.39 -16.49
N GLY A 269 44.49 -9.07 -17.31
CA GLY A 269 44.49 -10.53 -17.45
C GLY A 269 43.16 -11.26 -17.24
N ASP A 270 42.09 -10.56 -16.86
CA ASP A 270 40.75 -11.16 -16.65
C ASP A 270 40.01 -11.58 -17.95
N ASP A 271 40.60 -11.33 -19.13
CA ASP A 271 40.03 -11.68 -20.45
C ASP A 271 40.06 -13.19 -20.78
N LEU A 272 40.52 -14.05 -19.87
CA LEU A 272 40.70 -15.49 -20.12
C LEU A 272 39.43 -16.36 -19.99
N TYR A 273 38.25 -15.77 -19.78
CA TYR A 273 36.99 -16.55 -19.67
C TYR A 273 35.82 -15.97 -20.48
N ILE A 274 36.02 -15.74 -21.77
CA ILE A 274 34.91 -15.81 -22.75
C ILE A 274 35.04 -17.14 -23.51
N SER A 275 34.52 -18.21 -22.91
CA SER A 275 34.25 -19.46 -23.61
C SER A 275 33.15 -19.22 -24.63
N TYR A 276 33.52 -19.10 -25.89
CA TYR A 276 32.63 -19.28 -27.04
C TYR A 276 31.91 -20.64 -26.95
N GLY A 277 30.58 -20.62 -27.11
CA GLY A 277 29.71 -21.77 -27.30
C GLY A 277 28.28 -21.34 -26.97
N PHE A 278 27.31 -21.33 -27.88
CA PHE A 278 26.98 -22.38 -28.82
C PHE A 278 26.44 -21.83 -30.16
N THR A 279 26.81 -22.56 -31.22
CA THR A 279 26.10 -22.69 -32.50
C THR A 279 24.66 -23.15 -32.34
#